data_AF-A0A191UDP3-F1
#
_entry.id   AF-A0A191UDP3-F1
#
_cell.length_a   1.000
_cell.length_b   1.000
_cell.length_c   1.000
_cell.angle_alpha   90.00
_cell.angle_beta   90.00
_cell.angle_gamma   90.00
#
_symmetry.space_group_name_H-M   'P 1'
#
loop_
_entity.id
_entity.type
_entity.pdbx_description
1 polymer ?
#
loop_
_entity_poly.entity_id
_entity_poly.type
_entity_poly.pdbx_seq_one_letter_code
_entity_poly.pdbx_strand_id
1 'polypeptide(L)' 'MKVNFKTLGLCFATATLLAACSEPPEIAAKVAKRPDVAPYMGANNGFVTKNWTPGNQASWTESVDKRTQGQNEYSRVK' A
#
# COMPACT_ATOMS: atom_id res chain seq x y z
N MET A 1 5.79 22.62 39.74
CA MET A 1 4.56 22.31 38.99
C MET A 1 3.98 21.02 39.55
N LYS A 2 2.80 21.04 40.18
CA LYS A 2 2.12 19.82 40.64
C LYS A 2 1.29 19.30 39.46
N VAL A 3 1.78 18.27 38.79
CA VAL A 3 1.03 17.58 37.73
C VAL A 3 0.01 16.64 38.37
N ASN A 4 -1.28 16.89 38.11
CA ASN A 4 -2.36 16.08 38.66
C ASN A 4 -2.46 14.76 37.89
N PHE A 5 -2.59 13.65 38.62
CA PHE A 5 -2.65 12.30 38.03
C PHE A 5 -3.79 12.14 37.00
N LYS A 6 -4.92 12.83 37.22
CA LYS A 6 -6.03 12.92 36.25
C LYS A 6 -5.63 13.61 34.94
N THR A 7 -4.87 14.70 35.02
CA THR A 7 -4.38 15.43 33.85
C THR A 7 -3.38 14.58 33.07
N LEU A 8 -2.51 13.85 33.76
CA LEU A 8 -1.56 12.93 33.13
C LEU A 8 -2.28 11.77 32.42
N GLY A 9 -3.31 11.18 33.06
CA GLY A 9 -4.13 10.14 32.45
C GLY A 9 -4.88 10.60 31.20
N LEU A 10 -5.44 11.82 31.22
CA LEU A 10 -6.14 12.39 30.06
C LEU A 10 -5.19 12.63 28.88
N CYS A 11 -4.00 13.20 29.14
CA CYS A 11 -2.99 13.41 28.10
C CYS A 11 -2.48 12.10 27.50
N PHE A 12 -2.36 11.04 28.32
CA PHE A 12 -1.94 9.74 27.82
C PHE A 12 -3.01 9.11 26.92
N ALA A 13 -4.28 9.18 27.31
CA ALA A 13 -5.38 8.67 26.51
C ALA A 13 -5.48 9.38 25.14
N THR A 14 -5.41 10.71 25.11
CA THR A 14 -5.46 11.46 23.84
C THR A 14 -4.28 11.18 22.93
N ALA A 15 -3.07 11.00 23.48
CA ALA A 15 -1.90 10.62 22.69
C ALA A 15 -2.07 9.25 22.00
N THR A 16 -2.66 8.27 22.70
CA THR A 16 -2.89 6.94 22.12
C THR A 16 -3.94 6.93 21.00
N LEU A 17 -4.99 7.75 21.08
CA LEU A 17 -5.97 7.87 19.99
C LEU A 17 -5.38 8.52 18.74
N LEU A 18 -4.51 9.52 18.88
CA LEU A 18 -3.83 10.15 17.73
C LEU A 18 -2.85 9.18 17.05
N ALA A 19 -2.17 8.34 17.83
CA ALA A 19 -1.27 7.30 17.32
C ALA A 19 -2.01 6.26 16.45
N ALA A 20 -3.28 5.96 16.76
CA ALA A 20 -4.07 5.01 15.99
C ALA A 20 -4.46 5.49 14.58
N CYS A 21 -4.55 6.81 14.36
CA CYS A 21 -4.81 7.39 13.04
C CYS A 21 -3.54 7.75 12.26
N SER A 22 -2.35 7.53 12.84
CA SER A 22 -1.07 7.87 12.21
C SER A 22 -0.32 6.65 11.70
N GLU A 23 -1.07 5.60 11.32
CA GLU A 23 -0.50 4.49 10.58
C GLU A 23 0.16 5.04 9.30
N PRO A 24 1.48 4.89 9.13
CA PRO A 24 2.15 5.34 7.92
C PRO A 24 1.51 4.64 6.72
N PRO A 25 1.40 5.31 5.56
CA PRO A 25 0.75 4.75 4.38
C PRO A 25 1.27 3.33 4.15
N GLU A 26 0.27 2.45 4.13
CA GLU A 26 0.28 1.01 4.19
C GLU A 26 1.51 0.38 3.53
N ILE A 27 1.98 -0.69 4.17
CA ILE A 27 2.99 -1.71 3.84
C ILE A 27 3.45 -1.76 2.36
N ALA A 28 2.59 -1.51 1.38
CA ALA A 28 2.95 -1.29 -0.03
C ALA A 28 4.11 -0.31 -0.26
N ALA A 29 4.17 0.82 0.45
CA ALA A 29 5.25 1.80 0.29
C ALA A 29 6.58 1.30 0.89
N LYS A 30 6.53 0.51 1.98
CA LYS A 30 7.72 -0.09 2.62
C LYS A 30 8.18 -1.38 1.91
N VAL A 31 7.29 -2.06 1.18
CA VAL A 31 7.54 -3.33 0.48
C VAL A 31 7.89 -3.13 -1.01
N ALA A 32 7.71 -1.93 -1.57
CA ALA A 32 8.25 -1.59 -2.88
C ALA A 32 9.79 -1.64 -2.83
N LYS A 33 10.35 -2.83 -3.04
CA LYS A 33 11.76 -3.16 -2.81
C LYS A 33 12.72 -2.25 -3.60
N ARG A 34 12.23 -1.57 -4.65
CA ARG A 34 12.99 -0.74 -5.58
C ARG A 34 12.10 0.30 -6.28
N PRO A 35 11.87 1.50 -5.70
CA PRO A 35 11.15 2.57 -6.39
C PRO A 35 11.95 3.14 -7.58
N ASP A 36 13.26 2.86 -7.64
CA ASP A 36 14.19 3.23 -8.72
C ASP A 36 14.10 2.32 -9.95
N VAL A 37 13.34 1.23 -9.86
CA VAL A 37 13.28 0.19 -10.89
C VAL A 37 11.88 0.11 -11.46
N ALA A 38 11.79 -0.01 -12.79
CA ALA A 38 10.50 -0.13 -13.46
C ALA A 38 9.69 -1.33 -12.92
N PRO A 39 8.35 -1.20 -12.75
CA PRO A 39 7.53 -2.24 -12.13
C PRO A 39 7.63 -3.63 -12.78
N TYR A 40 7.82 -3.68 -14.09
CA TYR A 40 7.94 -4.93 -14.84
C TYR A 40 9.27 -5.69 -14.60
N MET A 41 10.27 -5.02 -14.01
CA MET A 41 11.58 -5.60 -13.67
C MET A 41 11.63 -6.18 -12.25
N GLY A 42 10.62 -5.91 -11.41
CA GLY A 42 10.65 -6.23 -9.98
C GLY A 42 10.30 -7.68 -9.62
N ALA A 43 9.79 -8.49 -10.55
CA ALA A 43 9.50 -9.90 -10.29
C ALA A 43 10.78 -10.72 -10.19
N ASN A 44 11.23 -10.94 -8.96
CA ASN A 44 12.35 -11.83 -8.66
C ASN A 44 11.93 -12.91 -7.64
N ASN A 45 10.64 -13.27 -7.59
CA ASN A 45 10.09 -14.26 -6.67
C ASN A 45 9.19 -15.24 -7.43
N GLY A 46 9.06 -16.48 -6.95
CA GLY A 46 8.22 -17.52 -7.57
C GLY A 46 6.70 -17.25 -7.53
N PHE A 47 6.28 -16.03 -7.18
CA PHE A 47 4.88 -15.60 -7.08
C PHE A 47 4.41 -14.84 -8.33
N VAL A 48 5.20 -14.90 -9.41
CA VAL A 48 4.81 -14.34 -10.71
C VAL A 48 3.61 -15.12 -11.27
N THR A 49 2.57 -14.41 -11.71
CA THR A 49 1.43 -15.06 -12.38
C THR A 49 1.89 -15.71 -13.68
N LYS A 50 1.32 -16.86 -14.05
CA LYS A 50 1.69 -17.64 -15.25
C LYS A 50 1.84 -16.83 -16.54
N ASN A 51 1.07 -15.76 -16.70
CA ASN A 51 1.03 -14.94 -17.91
C ASN A 51 1.93 -13.69 -17.84
N TRP A 52 2.69 -13.51 -16.76
CA TRP A 52 3.67 -12.43 -16.62
C TRP A 52 5.09 -12.98 -16.68
N THR A 53 5.88 -12.52 -17.64
CA THR A 53 7.33 -12.78 -17.74
C THR A 53 8.12 -11.64 -17.11
N PRO A 54 8.99 -11.91 -16.11
CA PRO A 54 9.85 -10.89 -15.51
C PRO A 54 10.71 -10.16 -16.56
N GLY A 55 10.79 -8.84 -16.47
CA GLY A 55 11.52 -8.00 -17.41
C GLY A 55 10.81 -7.72 -18.73
N ASN A 56 9.70 -8.42 -19.03
CA ASN A 56 8.89 -8.15 -20.20
C ASN A 56 7.77 -7.15 -19.87
N GLN A 57 7.90 -5.92 -20.39
CA GLN A 57 6.91 -4.86 -20.19
C GLN A 57 5.54 -5.20 -20.77
N ALA A 58 5.47 -5.76 -21.98
CA ALA A 58 4.18 -6.06 -22.62
C ALA A 58 3.36 -7.09 -21.84
N SER A 59 4.03 -8.15 -21.39
CA SER A 59 3.43 -9.20 -20.57
C SER A 59 3.00 -8.69 -19.19
N TRP A 60 3.75 -7.74 -18.61
CA TRP A 60 3.34 -7.04 -17.38
C TRP A 60 2.10 -6.19 -17.61
N THR A 61 2.09 -5.35 -18.65
CA THR A 61 0.97 -4.46 -19.00
C THR A 61 -0.31 -5.25 -19.23
N GLU A 62 -0.26 -6.32 -20.04
CA GLU A 62 -1.42 -7.18 -20.28
C GLU A 62 -1.97 -7.77 -18.98
N SER A 63 -1.08 -8.19 -18.07
CA SER A 63 -1.47 -8.73 -16.77
C SER A 63 -2.09 -7.66 -15.86
N VAL A 64 -1.64 -6.41 -15.94
CA VAL A 64 -2.23 -5.28 -15.19
C VAL A 64 -3.60 -4.92 -15.76
N ASP A 65 -3.72 -4.77 -17.08
CA ASP A 65 -4.98 -4.43 -17.75
C ASP A 65 -6.07 -5.47 -17.46
N LYS A 66 -5.74 -6.76 -17.54
CA LYS A 66 -6.69 -7.82 -17.17
C LYS A 66 -7.15 -7.75 -15.72
N ARG A 67 -6.29 -7.32 -14.79
CA ARG A 67 -6.66 -7.17 -13.37
C ARG A 67 -7.55 -5.96 -13.12
N THR A 68 -7.36 -4.88 -13.87
CA THR A 68 -8.11 -3.63 -13.69
C THR A 68 -9.44 -3.61 -14.46
N GLN A 69 -9.59 -4.48 -15.47
CA GLN A 69 -10.85 -4.69 -16.18
C GLN A 69 -12.00 -5.00 -15.21
N GLY A 70 -13.09 -4.24 -15.30
CA GLY A 70 -14.29 -4.41 -14.48
C GLY A 70 -14.17 -3.98 -13.01
N GLN A 71 -12.98 -3.55 -12.56
CA GLN A 71 -12.79 -2.97 -11.22
C GLN A 71 -13.08 -1.47 -11.19
N ASN A 72 -13.18 -0.83 -12.36
CA ASN A 72 -13.41 0.59 -12.45
C ASN A 72 -14.91 0.92 -12.37
N GLU A 73 -15.31 1.67 -11.33
CA GLU A 73 -16.67 2.18 -11.15
C GLU A 73 -17.14 3.10 -12.29
N TYR A 74 -16.22 3.71 -13.07
CA TYR A 74 -16.57 4.47 -14.28
C TYR A 74 -17.31 3.62 -15.32
N SER A 75 -17.14 2.30 -15.33
CA SER A 75 -17.89 1.39 -16.20
C SER A 75 -19.36 1.20 -15.78
N ARG A 76 -19.74 1.69 -14.59
CA ARG A 76 -21.10 1.58 -14.03
C ARG A 76 -21.92 2.86 -14.16
N VAL A 77 -21.29 3.97 -14.53
CA VAL A 77 -21.99 5.25 -14.75
C VAL A 77 -22.63 5.19 -16.14
N LYS A 78 -23.95 5.02 -16.18
CA LYS A 78 -24.80 5.16 -17.37
C LYS A 78 -25.62 6.42 -17.25
#